data_AF-A0A355H688-F1
#
_entry.id   AF-A0A355H688-F1
#
_cell.length_a   1.000
_cell.length_b   1.000
_cell.length_c   1.000
_cell.angle_alpha   90.00
_cell.angle_beta   90.00
_cell.angle_gamma   90.00
#
_symmetry.space_group_name_H-M   'P 1'
#
loop_
_entity.id
_entity.type
_entity.pdbx_description
1 polymer ?
#
loop_
_entity_poly.entity_id
_entity_poly.type
_entity_poly.pdbx_seq_one_letter_code
_entity_poly.pdbx_strand_id
1 'polypeptide(L)'
;WLDKNSEIYDSSIYVTIGAEKNSYLAANPEIEIKDGFLDKLSEIQLIRGINEKRIPLVQWEKGFTIFPVGNKYDAQANFSLIKPRINVNLATYEEIIEFLDQFDQNTVYFINYSAKNYDDIYAQDYYQKREEIAAELTKLPRTKTREDIKNKLSNITQYDRSQDFFIPYSYWYEIHLKTEIDNVQAEVRAVVSVDRNDGRAKVSKLIIHNFLLR
;
A
#
# COMPACT_ATOMS: atom_id res chain seq x y z
N TRP A 1 -11.98 -0.11 19.78
CA TRP A 1 -11.34 -1.39 19.39
C TRP A 1 -10.39 -1.74 20.50
N LEU A 2 -10.53 -2.86 21.21
CA LEU A 2 -9.52 -3.34 22.15
C LEU A 2 -8.69 -4.41 21.43
N ASP A 3 -7.39 -4.19 21.23
CA ASP A 3 -6.52 -5.25 20.70
C ASP A 3 -6.28 -6.35 21.76
N LYS A 4 -5.47 -7.37 21.42
CA LYS A 4 -5.07 -8.44 22.36
C LYS A 4 -4.40 -7.88 23.64
N ASN A 5 -3.86 -6.67 23.59
CA ASN A 5 -3.24 -5.97 24.71
C ASN A 5 -4.23 -5.07 25.46
N SER A 6 -5.52 -5.11 25.10
CA SER A 6 -6.57 -4.25 25.66
C SER A 6 -6.32 -2.75 25.40
N GLU A 7 -5.73 -2.38 24.27
CA GLU A 7 -5.63 -0.97 23.86
C GLU A 7 -6.87 -0.52 23.11
N ILE A 8 -7.54 0.53 23.61
CA ILE A 8 -8.73 1.13 22.98
C ILE A 8 -8.30 2.04 21.84
N TYR A 9 -8.60 1.64 20.61
CA TYR A 9 -8.54 2.47 19.42
C TYR A 9 -9.95 2.96 19.07
N ASP A 10 -10.06 4.19 18.61
CA ASP A 10 -11.31 4.78 18.10
C ASP A 10 -11.07 5.13 16.63
N SER A 11 -11.82 4.54 15.72
CA SER A 11 -11.79 4.84 14.29
C SER A 11 -13.02 5.68 14.02
N SER A 12 -12.77 6.97 13.91
CA SER A 12 -13.76 8.00 13.60
C SER A 12 -14.29 7.92 12.16
N ILE A 13 -13.92 6.90 11.38
CA ILE A 13 -14.18 6.85 9.94
C ILE A 13 -14.69 5.44 9.56
N TYR A 14 -15.97 5.38 9.18
CA TYR A 14 -16.75 4.24 8.67
C TYR A 14 -17.39 3.27 9.69
N VAL A 15 -18.68 3.01 9.44
CA VAL A 15 -19.64 2.14 10.14
C VAL A 15 -19.29 0.65 9.99
N THR A 16 -18.02 0.27 10.14
CA THR A 16 -17.57 -1.12 10.04
C THR A 16 -17.11 -1.60 11.41
N ILE A 17 -17.77 -2.64 11.92
CA ILE A 17 -17.48 -3.25 13.21
C ILE A 17 -16.16 -4.02 13.09
N GLY A 18 -15.11 -3.56 13.79
CA GLY A 18 -13.91 -4.35 14.00
C GLY A 18 -14.25 -5.67 14.70
N ALA A 19 -13.69 -6.78 14.22
CA ALA A 19 -13.95 -8.11 14.78
C ALA A 19 -12.76 -8.54 15.66
N GLU A 20 -13.02 -8.73 16.96
CA GLU A 20 -12.03 -9.11 17.96
C GLU A 20 -11.94 -10.63 18.12
N LYS A 21 -11.04 -11.15 18.96
CA LYS A 21 -10.93 -12.60 19.26
C LYS A 21 -12.28 -13.22 19.58
N ASN A 22 -13.09 -12.54 20.38
CA ASN A 22 -14.43 -12.96 20.75
C ASN A 22 -15.40 -13.04 19.56
N SER A 23 -15.15 -12.27 18.50
CA SER A 23 -15.93 -12.29 17.27
C SER A 23 -15.66 -13.52 16.40
N TYR A 24 -14.60 -14.29 16.66
CA TYR A 24 -14.25 -15.50 15.93
C TYR A 24 -14.35 -16.79 16.77
N LEU A 25 -14.56 -16.71 18.08
CA LEU A 25 -14.73 -17.87 18.98
C LEU A 25 -15.87 -18.81 18.57
N ALA A 26 -16.91 -18.29 17.93
CA ALA A 26 -18.05 -19.08 17.46
C ALA A 26 -17.92 -19.55 16.00
N ALA A 27 -16.80 -19.28 15.32
CA ALA A 27 -16.55 -19.80 13.99
C ALA A 27 -16.36 -21.32 14.04
N ASN A 28 -16.83 -22.03 13.01
CA ASN A 28 -16.59 -23.46 12.85
C ASN A 28 -15.97 -23.72 11.46
N PRO A 29 -14.70 -24.16 11.37
CA PRO A 29 -13.79 -24.43 12.49
C PRO A 29 -13.42 -23.15 13.27
N GLU A 30 -12.96 -23.33 14.51
CA GLU A 30 -12.46 -22.22 15.32
C GLU A 30 -11.32 -21.50 14.57
N ILE A 31 -11.37 -20.17 14.52
CA ILE A 31 -10.38 -19.35 13.83
C ILE A 31 -9.54 -18.63 14.89
N GLU A 32 -8.24 -18.91 14.91
CA GLU A 32 -7.28 -18.15 15.71
C GLU A 32 -6.88 -16.87 14.97
N ILE A 33 -6.91 -15.72 15.68
CA ILE A 33 -6.45 -14.46 15.11
C ILE A 33 -4.92 -14.46 15.07
N LYS A 34 -4.37 -14.25 13.87
CA LYS A 34 -2.93 -14.18 13.62
C LYS A 34 -2.26 -12.92 14.19
N ASP A 35 -3.00 -11.81 14.32
CA ASP A 35 -2.46 -10.48 14.67
C ASP A 35 -1.26 -10.09 13.80
N GLY A 36 -1.36 -10.35 12.49
CA GLY A 36 -0.29 -10.11 11.53
C GLY A 36 -0.80 -9.97 10.10
N PHE A 37 0.13 -9.72 9.17
CA PHE A 37 -0.17 -9.62 7.73
C PHE A 37 -0.70 -10.93 7.15
N LEU A 38 -1.41 -10.84 6.03
CA LEU A 38 -1.90 -12.01 5.29
C LEU A 38 -0.72 -12.74 4.62
N ASP A 39 -0.60 -14.07 4.81
CA ASP A 39 0.39 -14.88 4.05
C ASP A 39 -0.11 -15.20 2.64
N LYS A 40 -1.43 -15.18 2.46
CA LYS A 40 -2.16 -15.39 1.21
C LYS A 40 -3.28 -14.37 1.12
N LEU A 41 -3.49 -13.79 -0.07
CA LEU A 41 -4.58 -12.85 -0.27
C LEU A 41 -5.95 -13.45 0.07
N SER A 42 -6.12 -14.77 -0.10
CA SER A 42 -7.34 -15.50 0.29
C SER A 42 -7.71 -15.36 1.76
N GLU A 43 -6.75 -15.08 2.65
CA GLU A 43 -7.02 -14.83 4.07
C GLU A 43 -7.90 -13.60 4.31
N ILE A 44 -8.02 -12.68 3.34
CA ILE A 44 -8.97 -11.57 3.42
C ILE A 44 -10.42 -12.06 3.59
N GLN A 45 -10.73 -13.24 3.06
CA GLN A 45 -12.05 -13.87 3.20
C GLN A 45 -12.31 -14.44 4.60
N LEU A 46 -11.28 -14.52 5.44
CA LEU A 46 -11.42 -14.91 6.85
C LEU A 46 -11.82 -13.72 7.73
N ILE A 47 -11.64 -12.48 7.26
CA ILE A 47 -11.98 -11.28 8.00
C ILE A 47 -13.51 -11.17 8.10
N ARG A 48 -14.03 -11.11 9.32
CA ARG A 48 -15.47 -10.93 9.58
C ARG A 48 -15.92 -9.56 9.03
N GLY A 49 -17.13 -9.50 8.47
CA GLY A 49 -17.61 -8.36 7.68
C GLY A 49 -17.10 -8.30 6.24
N ILE A 50 -15.96 -8.94 5.90
CA ILE A 50 -15.55 -9.18 4.50
C ILE A 50 -16.16 -10.48 3.99
N ASN A 51 -16.04 -11.56 4.76
CA ASN A 51 -16.62 -12.86 4.40
C ASN A 51 -18.12 -12.77 4.09
N GLU A 52 -18.85 -12.00 4.91
CA GLU A 52 -20.29 -11.79 4.79
C GLU A 52 -20.70 -11.08 3.49
N LYS A 53 -19.81 -10.25 2.92
CA LYS A 53 -20.03 -9.59 1.64
C LYS A 53 -19.92 -10.54 0.45
N ARG A 54 -19.37 -11.75 0.65
CA ARG A 54 -19.23 -12.82 -0.37
C ARG A 54 -18.59 -12.34 -1.67
N ILE A 55 -17.66 -11.38 -1.57
CA ILE A 55 -16.93 -10.88 -2.73
C ILE A 55 -15.97 -11.97 -3.21
N PRO A 56 -16.04 -12.40 -4.48
CA PRO A 56 -15.16 -13.43 -5.01
C PRO A 56 -13.68 -13.05 -4.90
N LEU A 57 -12.80 -14.00 -4.57
CA LEU A 57 -11.36 -13.77 -4.43
C LEU A 57 -10.75 -13.09 -5.67
N VAL A 58 -11.20 -13.48 -6.87
CA VAL A 58 -10.76 -12.90 -8.14
C VAL A 58 -11.00 -11.39 -8.26
N GLN A 59 -11.94 -10.81 -7.50
CA GLN A 59 -12.13 -9.36 -7.47
C GLN A 59 -11.10 -8.67 -6.59
N TRP A 60 -10.71 -9.30 -5.47
CA TRP A 60 -9.63 -8.81 -4.60
C TRP A 60 -8.28 -8.86 -5.32
N GLU A 61 -8.02 -9.94 -6.06
CA GLU A 61 -6.78 -10.13 -6.84
C GLU A 61 -6.54 -9.05 -7.91
N LYS A 62 -7.56 -8.28 -8.29
CA LYS A 62 -7.42 -7.18 -9.27
C LYS A 62 -6.76 -5.93 -8.71
N GLY A 63 -6.88 -5.69 -7.40
CA GLY A 63 -6.47 -4.43 -6.79
C GLY A 63 -5.61 -4.58 -5.54
N PHE A 64 -5.48 -5.79 -5.00
CA PHE A 64 -4.78 -6.03 -3.74
C PHE A 64 -3.65 -7.04 -3.90
N THR A 65 -2.63 -6.86 -3.06
CA THR A 65 -1.48 -7.75 -2.97
C THR A 65 -1.02 -7.85 -1.52
N ILE A 66 -0.46 -9.00 -1.16
CA ILE A 66 0.16 -9.22 0.16
C ILE A 66 1.63 -8.80 0.16
N PHE A 67 2.22 -8.54 -1.00
CA PHE A 67 3.62 -8.20 -1.12
C PHE A 67 3.82 -6.74 -0.72
N PRO A 68 4.85 -6.41 0.08
CA PRO A 68 5.10 -5.04 0.53
C PRO A 68 5.75 -4.22 -0.60
N VAL A 69 5.00 -3.94 -1.67
CA VAL A 69 5.46 -3.32 -2.93
C VAL A 69 6.26 -2.04 -2.72
N GLY A 70 5.91 -1.31 -1.67
CA GLY A 70 6.56 -0.07 -1.25
C GLY A 70 7.96 -0.25 -0.64
N ASN A 71 8.35 -1.46 -0.23
CA ASN A 71 9.52 -1.70 0.63
C ASN A 71 10.44 -2.76 0.05
N LYS A 72 11.74 -2.61 0.33
CA LYS A 72 12.73 -3.64 0.02
C LYS A 72 12.38 -4.91 0.80
N TYR A 73 12.53 -6.06 0.16
CA TYR A 73 12.39 -7.35 0.83
C TYR A 73 13.47 -7.51 1.90
N ASP A 74 13.05 -7.83 3.11
CA ASP A 74 13.91 -8.21 4.22
C ASP A 74 13.25 -9.38 4.96
N ALA A 75 13.95 -10.50 5.03
CA ALA A 75 13.46 -11.73 5.65
C ALA A 75 13.32 -11.61 7.17
N GLN A 76 13.98 -10.63 7.78
CA GLN A 76 13.94 -10.37 9.23
C GLN A 76 13.17 -9.09 9.57
N ALA A 77 12.59 -8.40 8.57
CA ALA A 77 11.87 -7.17 8.83
C ALA A 77 10.71 -7.42 9.81
N ASN A 78 10.60 -6.52 10.79
CA ASN A 78 9.36 -6.41 11.53
C ASN A 78 8.30 -5.82 10.59
N PHE A 79 7.42 -6.69 10.10
CA PHE A 79 6.40 -6.31 9.14
C PHE A 79 5.48 -5.20 9.68
N SER A 80 5.30 -5.06 11.00
CA SER A 80 4.53 -3.98 11.62
C SER A 80 5.12 -2.58 11.40
N LEU A 81 6.36 -2.49 10.92
CA LEU A 81 7.02 -1.23 10.56
C LEU A 81 6.97 -0.93 9.05
N ILE A 82 6.41 -1.85 8.24
CA ILE A 82 6.29 -1.68 6.80
C ILE A 82 5.18 -0.68 6.51
N LYS A 83 5.59 0.49 6.03
CA LYS A 83 4.65 1.52 5.58
C LYS A 83 4.36 1.36 4.08
N PRO A 84 3.08 1.40 3.65
CA PRO A 84 2.76 1.34 2.23
C PRO A 84 3.35 2.57 1.52
N ARG A 85 3.91 2.36 0.32
CA ARG A 85 4.47 3.42 -0.51
C ARG A 85 4.12 3.16 -1.97
N ILE A 86 3.84 4.23 -2.71
CA ILE A 86 3.45 4.14 -4.12
C ILE A 86 4.60 4.56 -5.05
N ASN A 87 4.73 3.85 -6.18
CA ASN A 87 5.70 4.20 -7.20
C ASN A 87 5.14 5.30 -8.13
N VAL A 88 5.61 6.52 -7.95
CA VAL A 88 5.10 7.71 -8.66
C VAL A 88 5.42 7.73 -10.15
N ASN A 89 6.39 6.93 -10.59
CA ASN A 89 6.76 6.83 -12.01
C ASN A 89 5.82 5.89 -12.78
N LEU A 90 5.08 5.03 -12.07
CA LEU A 90 4.13 4.06 -12.64
C LEU A 90 2.68 4.47 -12.37
N ALA A 91 2.42 5.04 -11.19
CA ALA A 91 1.07 5.37 -10.77
C ALA A 91 0.42 6.47 -11.63
N THR A 92 -0.89 6.36 -11.82
CA THR A 92 -1.71 7.43 -12.40
C THR A 92 -1.97 8.53 -11.39
N TYR A 93 -2.60 9.61 -11.86
CA TYR A 93 -3.03 10.70 -10.99
C TYR A 93 -4.02 10.18 -9.95
N GLU A 94 -5.03 9.44 -10.41
CA GLU A 94 -6.11 8.88 -9.59
C GLU A 94 -5.55 7.91 -8.54
N GLU A 95 -4.62 7.03 -8.92
CA GLU A 95 -4.00 6.09 -7.99
C GLU A 95 -3.20 6.80 -6.87
N ILE A 96 -2.56 7.94 -7.17
CA ILE A 96 -1.89 8.74 -6.14
C ILE A 96 -2.91 9.40 -5.21
N ILE A 97 -4.03 9.92 -5.73
CA ILE A 97 -5.11 10.50 -4.92
C ILE A 97 -5.71 9.46 -3.98
N GLU A 98 -6.07 8.30 -4.51
CA GLU A 98 -6.65 7.18 -3.75
C GLU A 98 -5.68 6.66 -2.70
N PHE A 99 -4.39 6.54 -3.05
CA PHE A 99 -3.36 6.17 -2.08
C PHE A 99 -3.27 7.18 -0.93
N LEU A 100 -3.29 8.48 -1.24
CA LEU A 100 -3.23 9.52 -0.22
C LEU A 100 -4.52 9.59 0.61
N ASP A 101 -5.68 9.25 0.06
CA ASP A 101 -6.97 9.24 0.80
C ASP A 101 -6.96 8.32 2.04
N GLN A 102 -6.05 7.33 2.05
CA GLN A 102 -5.93 6.36 3.13
C GLN A 102 -5.27 6.93 4.40
N PHE A 103 -4.65 8.12 4.32
CA PHE A 103 -3.95 8.73 5.45
C PHE A 103 -4.79 9.80 6.15
N ASP A 104 -4.59 9.93 7.46
CA ASP A 104 -5.25 10.98 8.27
C ASP A 104 -4.82 12.37 7.78
N GLN A 105 -5.79 13.27 7.61
CA GLN A 105 -5.58 14.68 7.30
C GLN A 105 -4.64 15.41 8.29
N ASN A 106 -4.57 14.93 9.53
CA ASN A 106 -3.70 15.42 10.59
C ASN A 106 -2.29 14.80 10.56
N THR A 107 -1.96 14.00 9.55
CA THR A 107 -0.58 13.52 9.40
C THR A 107 0.32 14.74 9.19
N VAL A 108 1.35 14.89 10.04
CA VAL A 108 2.27 16.05 10.07
C VAL A 108 2.85 16.43 8.70
N TYR A 109 2.98 15.46 7.79
CA TYR A 109 3.43 15.70 6.42
C TYR A 109 2.49 16.60 5.61
N PHE A 110 1.18 16.56 5.89
CA PHE A 110 0.14 17.29 5.16
C PHE A 110 -0.34 18.56 5.90
N ILE A 111 0.03 18.75 7.16
CA ILE A 111 -0.32 19.95 7.95
C ILE A 111 0.46 21.18 7.46
N ASN A 112 -0.20 22.35 7.44
CA ASN A 112 0.40 23.67 7.22
C ASN A 112 0.48 24.46 8.55
N TYR A 113 1.58 25.18 8.81
CA TYR A 113 1.73 26.02 10.00
C TYR A 113 1.02 27.39 9.94
N SER A 114 0.41 27.77 8.81
CA SER A 114 -0.21 29.11 8.69
C SER A 114 -1.67 29.15 9.14
N ALA A 115 -1.95 28.83 10.40
CA ALA A 115 -3.20 29.25 11.02
C ALA A 115 -2.96 29.57 12.50
N LYS A 116 -2.71 30.86 12.77
CA LYS A 116 -2.72 31.41 14.12
C LYS A 116 -4.11 31.36 14.79
N ASN A 117 -5.14 30.89 14.10
CA ASN A 117 -6.51 30.75 14.60
C ASN A 117 -7.06 29.38 14.20
N TYR A 118 -7.46 28.61 15.20
CA TYR A 118 -7.68 27.17 15.17
C TYR A 118 -9.16 26.84 14.88
N ASP A 119 -9.71 27.32 13.77
CA ASP A 119 -11.10 27.06 13.39
C ASP A 119 -11.20 26.45 11.98
N ASP A 120 -11.69 25.21 11.91
CA ASP A 120 -12.41 24.52 10.82
C ASP A 120 -11.94 24.55 9.34
N ILE A 121 -10.77 25.11 9.01
CA ILE A 121 -10.26 25.20 7.62
C ILE A 121 -9.51 23.92 7.17
N TYR A 122 -9.25 22.96 8.07
CA TYR A 122 -8.33 21.85 7.85
C TYR A 122 -8.77 20.82 6.80
N ALA A 123 -10.08 20.60 6.62
CA ALA A 123 -10.57 19.66 5.62
C ALA A 123 -10.33 20.17 4.18
N GLN A 124 -10.33 21.49 3.97
CA GLN A 124 -10.19 22.07 2.63
C GLN A 124 -8.74 22.01 2.11
N ASP A 125 -7.74 22.05 3.01
CA ASP A 125 -6.31 21.99 2.67
C ASP A 125 -5.86 20.58 2.30
N TYR A 126 -6.38 19.53 2.95
CA TYR A 126 -5.91 18.16 2.72
C TYR A 126 -6.30 17.63 1.34
N TYR A 127 -7.56 17.75 0.94
CA TYR A 127 -8.02 17.29 -0.38
C TYR A 127 -7.27 18.04 -1.51
N GLN A 128 -7.15 19.36 -1.41
CA GLN A 128 -6.45 20.18 -2.40
C GLN A 128 -4.97 19.81 -2.50
N LYS A 129 -4.28 19.59 -1.37
CA LYS A 129 -2.89 19.13 -1.37
C LYS A 129 -2.68 17.79 -2.06
N ARG A 130 -3.61 16.84 -1.88
CA ARG A 130 -3.52 15.55 -2.58
C ARG A 130 -3.59 15.75 -4.09
N GLU A 131 -4.52 16.58 -4.56
CA GLU A 131 -4.63 16.98 -5.96
C GLU A 131 -3.36 17.65 -6.47
N GLU A 132 -2.79 18.59 -5.72
CA GLU A 132 -1.53 19.26 -6.08
C GLU A 132 -0.35 18.28 -6.15
N ILE A 133 -0.22 17.39 -5.16
CA ILE A 133 0.83 16.35 -5.12
C ILE A 133 0.69 15.44 -6.34
N ALA A 134 -0.50 14.89 -6.60
CA ALA A 134 -0.74 14.00 -7.73
C ALA A 134 -0.48 14.71 -9.06
N ALA A 135 -0.92 15.95 -9.21
CA ALA A 135 -0.69 16.75 -10.40
C ALA A 135 0.81 16.97 -10.64
N GLU A 136 1.57 17.34 -9.61
CA GLU A 136 3.00 17.59 -9.73
C GLU A 136 3.79 16.30 -10.03
N LEU A 137 3.45 15.20 -9.37
CA LEU A 137 4.14 13.92 -9.54
C LEU A 137 3.82 13.23 -10.86
N THR A 138 2.69 13.53 -11.50
CA THR A 138 2.31 12.95 -12.79
C THR A 138 2.71 13.78 -14.01
N LYS A 139 3.17 15.03 -13.82
CA LYS A 139 3.74 15.87 -14.88
C LYS A 139 4.86 15.15 -15.63
N LEU A 140 4.88 15.35 -16.95
CA LEU A 140 5.96 14.89 -17.82
C LEU A 140 7.25 15.70 -17.58
N PRO A 141 8.43 15.06 -17.64
CA PRO A 141 8.66 13.64 -17.87
C PRO A 141 8.28 12.76 -16.67
N ARG A 142 7.77 11.54 -16.94
CA ARG A 142 7.33 10.62 -15.86
C ARG A 142 8.47 10.02 -15.05
N THR A 143 9.69 9.96 -15.57
CA THR A 143 10.82 9.36 -14.84
C THR A 143 11.37 10.35 -13.81
N LYS A 144 11.13 10.07 -12.53
CA LYS A 144 11.59 10.88 -11.39
C LYS A 144 12.53 10.06 -10.53
N THR A 145 13.60 10.68 -10.07
CA THR A 145 14.47 10.17 -9.01
C THR A 145 13.91 10.54 -7.63
N ARG A 146 14.50 9.99 -6.57
CA ARG A 146 14.14 10.37 -5.19
C ARG A 146 14.32 11.87 -4.94
N GLU A 147 15.37 12.46 -5.50
CA GLU A 147 15.67 13.88 -5.36
C GLU A 147 14.67 14.74 -6.15
N ASP A 148 14.26 14.28 -7.33
CA ASP A 148 13.21 14.97 -8.11
C ASP A 148 11.88 14.99 -7.36
N ILE A 149 11.49 13.87 -6.73
CA ILE A 149 10.26 13.79 -5.93
C ILE A 149 10.32 14.81 -4.79
N LYS A 150 11.41 14.80 -4.01
CA LYS A 150 11.62 15.73 -2.91
C LYS A 150 11.51 17.19 -3.38
N ASN A 151 12.27 17.56 -4.41
CA ASN A 151 12.34 18.95 -4.89
C ASN A 151 11.03 19.42 -5.52
N LYS A 152 10.26 18.52 -6.11
CA LYS A 152 8.92 18.82 -6.62
C LYS A 152 7.92 19.08 -5.51
N LEU A 153 8.00 18.32 -4.42
CA LEU A 153 7.06 18.43 -3.30
C LEU A 153 7.46 19.47 -2.27
N SER A 154 8.66 20.07 -2.35
CA SER A 154 9.15 21.05 -1.36
C SER A 154 8.31 22.33 -1.29
N ASN A 155 7.58 22.65 -2.36
CA ASN A 155 6.70 23.82 -2.42
C ASN A 155 5.24 23.49 -2.09
N ILE A 156 4.90 22.20 -1.96
CA ILE A 156 3.54 21.70 -1.73
C ILE A 156 3.39 21.19 -0.28
N THR A 157 4.46 20.58 0.24
CA THR A 157 4.52 19.96 1.57
C THR A 157 5.49 20.71 2.47
N GLN A 158 5.18 20.79 3.77
CA GLN A 158 5.96 21.58 4.71
C GLN A 158 7.30 20.92 5.10
N TYR A 159 7.31 19.59 5.22
CA TYR A 159 8.48 18.82 5.63
C TYR A 159 8.82 17.78 4.58
N ASP A 160 10.12 17.54 4.33
CA ASP A 160 10.52 16.43 3.47
C ASP A 160 10.29 15.10 4.19
N ARG A 161 9.10 14.52 3.97
CA ARG A 161 8.78 13.13 4.28
C ARG A 161 8.28 12.39 3.05
N SER A 162 8.63 12.89 1.87
CA SER A 162 8.20 12.30 0.60
C SER A 162 8.54 10.82 0.49
N GLN A 163 9.66 10.39 1.10
CA GLN A 163 10.12 9.00 1.10
C GLN A 163 9.29 8.05 1.98
N ASP A 164 8.48 8.59 2.89
CA ASP A 164 7.56 7.81 3.72
C ASP A 164 6.35 7.32 2.90
N PHE A 165 6.07 7.97 1.77
CA PHE A 165 4.88 7.76 0.94
C PHE A 165 5.23 7.32 -0.49
N PHE A 166 6.35 7.81 -1.02
CA PHE A 166 6.68 7.72 -2.44
C PHE A 166 8.02 7.03 -2.69
N ILE A 167 8.05 6.22 -3.74
CA ILE A 167 9.28 5.62 -4.25
C ILE A 167 9.42 5.89 -5.76
N PRO A 168 10.64 6.07 -6.28
CA PRO A 168 10.87 6.21 -7.72
C PRO A 168 10.94 4.86 -8.45
N TYR A 169 11.21 3.77 -7.74
CA TYR A 169 11.38 2.44 -8.32
C TYR A 169 10.75 1.40 -7.42
N SER A 170 10.04 0.45 -8.01
CA SER A 170 9.48 -0.70 -7.29
C SER A 170 10.58 -1.68 -6.87
N TYR A 171 10.37 -2.31 -5.72
CA TYR A 171 11.19 -3.44 -5.25
C TYR A 171 10.59 -4.80 -5.60
N TRP A 172 9.33 -4.81 -6.04
CA TRP A 172 8.55 -6.00 -6.33
C TRP A 172 7.96 -5.91 -7.73
N TYR A 173 7.95 -7.05 -8.42
CA TYR A 173 7.44 -7.18 -9.77
C TYR A 173 6.68 -8.49 -9.90
N GLU A 174 5.58 -8.43 -10.64
CA GLU A 174 4.89 -9.61 -11.15
C GLU A 174 5.32 -9.83 -12.61
N ILE A 175 5.73 -11.04 -12.92
CA ILE A 175 6.06 -11.50 -14.27
C ILE A 175 4.95 -12.45 -14.68
N HIS A 176 4.24 -12.10 -15.76
CA HIS A 176 3.23 -12.94 -16.37
C HIS A 176 3.62 -13.19 -17.83
N LEU A 177 3.94 -14.45 -18.14
CA LEU A 177 4.28 -14.91 -19.48
C LEU A 177 3.24 -15.92 -19.93
N LYS A 178 2.68 -15.72 -21.12
CA LYS A 178 1.76 -16.66 -21.75
C LYS A 178 2.27 -17.00 -23.14
N THR A 179 2.30 -18.28 -23.47
CA THR A 179 2.70 -18.77 -24.79
C THR A 179 1.75 -19.87 -25.26
N GLU A 180 1.67 -20.04 -26.58
CA GLU A 180 0.87 -21.07 -27.23
C GLU A 180 1.69 -21.68 -28.37
N ILE A 181 1.87 -23.00 -28.35
CA ILE A 181 2.57 -23.77 -29.39
C ILE A 181 1.71 -24.98 -29.72
N ASP A 182 1.32 -25.15 -30.98
CA ASP A 182 0.51 -26.28 -31.46
C ASP A 182 -0.74 -26.56 -30.59
N ASN A 183 -1.49 -25.50 -30.24
CA ASN A 183 -2.66 -25.51 -29.34
C ASN A 183 -2.37 -25.89 -27.87
N VAL A 184 -1.10 -26.02 -27.48
CA VAL A 184 -0.70 -26.15 -26.07
C VAL A 184 -0.44 -24.77 -25.51
N GLN A 185 -1.26 -24.35 -24.55
CA GLN A 185 -1.04 -23.10 -23.80
C GLN A 185 -0.17 -23.38 -22.59
N ALA A 186 0.84 -22.54 -22.37
CA ALA A 186 1.61 -22.51 -21.15
C ALA A 186 1.58 -21.10 -20.55
N GLU A 187 1.33 -21.02 -19.25
CA GLU A 187 1.27 -19.77 -18.50
C GLU A 187 2.24 -19.84 -17.32
N VAL A 188 3.18 -18.89 -17.27
CA VAL A 188 4.09 -18.68 -16.15
C VAL A 188 3.69 -17.41 -15.42
N ARG A 189 3.46 -17.52 -14.11
CA ARG A 189 3.35 -16.38 -13.21
C ARG A 189 4.43 -16.46 -12.15
N ALA A 190 5.16 -15.37 -11.96
CA ALA A 190 6.15 -15.28 -10.91
C ALA A 190 6.09 -13.93 -10.21
N VAL A 191 6.24 -13.92 -8.89
CA VAL A 191 6.45 -12.69 -8.13
C VAL A 191 7.90 -12.66 -7.68
N VAL A 192 8.57 -11.55 -8.00
CA VAL A 192 10.00 -11.38 -7.74
C VAL A 192 10.24 -10.11 -6.94
N SER A 193 11.20 -10.15 -6.04
CA SER A 193 11.78 -8.94 -5.46
C SER A 193 13.16 -8.67 -6.05
N VAL A 194 13.51 -7.40 -6.14
CA VAL A 194 14.83 -6.95 -6.57
C VAL A 194 15.49 -6.14 -5.48
N ASP A 195 16.73 -6.50 -5.19
CA ASP A 195 17.60 -5.69 -4.37
C ASP A 195 18.21 -4.58 -5.23
N ARG A 196 17.99 -3.33 -4.82
CA ARG A 196 18.55 -2.13 -5.45
C ARG A 196 19.48 -1.49 -4.44
N ASN A 197 20.72 -1.22 -4.85
CA ASN A 197 21.64 -0.50 -3.98
C ASN A 197 21.11 0.92 -3.76
N ASP A 198 21.04 1.35 -2.49
CA ASP A 198 20.40 2.58 -2.04
C ASP A 198 20.77 3.78 -2.93
N GLY A 199 19.78 4.26 -3.69
CA GLY A 199 19.89 5.46 -4.52
C GLY A 199 20.26 5.26 -5.99
N ARG A 200 20.53 4.03 -6.47
CA ARG A 200 20.76 3.77 -7.90
C ARG A 200 19.76 2.75 -8.43
N ALA A 201 19.22 2.99 -9.63
CA ALA A 201 18.32 2.06 -10.34
C ALA A 201 18.97 0.71 -10.72
N LYS A 202 20.20 0.44 -10.26
CA LYS A 202 20.96 -0.77 -10.56
C LYS A 202 20.54 -1.90 -9.62
N VAL A 203 20.07 -2.99 -10.23
CA VAL A 203 19.69 -4.22 -9.53
C VAL A 203 20.95 -5.02 -9.19
N SER A 204 21.09 -5.43 -7.94
CA SER A 204 22.21 -6.26 -7.45
C SER A 204 21.81 -7.74 -7.33
N LYS A 205 20.54 -8.02 -7.04
CA LYS A 205 20.00 -9.38 -6.90
C LYS A 205 18.52 -9.42 -7.27
N LEU A 206 18.07 -10.54 -7.83
CA LEU A 206 16.66 -10.87 -8.03
C LEU A 206 16.33 -12.14 -7.23
N ILE A 207 15.19 -12.14 -6.54
CA ILE A 207 14.71 -13.24 -5.69
C ILE A 207 13.29 -13.60 -6.13
N ILE A 208 13.04 -14.87 -6.41
CA ILE A 208 11.70 -15.38 -6.77
C ILE A 208 11.01 -15.81 -5.47
N HIS A 209 9.81 -15.26 -5.21
CA HIS A 209 8.99 -15.56 -4.02
C HIS A 209 7.83 -16.48 -4.33
N ASN A 210 7.26 -16.35 -5.53
CA ASN A 210 6.20 -17.21 -6.00
C ASN A 210 6.46 -17.59 -7.46
N PHE A 211 6.16 -18.83 -7.82
CA PHE A 211 6.29 -19.35 -9.17
C PHE A 211 5.17 -20.35 -9.45
N LEU A 212 4.44 -20.13 -10.53
CA LEU A 212 3.35 -20.96 -10.98
C LEU A 212 3.52 -21.21 -12.49
N LEU A 213 3.45 -22.47 -12.88
CA LEU A 213 3.40 -22.92 -14.28
C LEU A 213 2.09 -23.70 -14.47
N ARG A 214 1.32 -23.32 -15.48
CA ARG A 214 0.07 -23.98 -15.90
C ARG A 214 0.10 -24.33 -17.38
#